data_AF-A0A8C2JK33-F1
#
_entry.id   AF-A0A8C2JK33-F1
#
_cell.length_a   1.000
_cell.length_b   1.000
_cell.length_c   1.000
_cell.angle_alpha   90.00
_cell.angle_beta   90.00
_cell.angle_gamma   90.00
#
_symmetry.space_group_name_H-M   'P 1'
#
loop_
_entity.id
_entity.type
_entity.pdbx_description
1 polymer ?
#
loop_
_entity_poly.entity_id
_entity_poly.type
_entity_poly.pdbx_seq_one_letter_code
_entity_poly.pdbx_strand_id
1 'polypeptide(L)'
;YIFPEFVLCPILFLSYCYVFIIGGMESGIIGGKDAKPHSRPYMASIQYKKYHTCGGMLIREDYVLTAAHCWNENAFSDQDNFEVVLGAHNITKVEKNQQRIPVMKIIQHSMFKQNKEKDYSYDIMLLKVFSPSPGVTLLCTLLFAAELRYSG
;
A
#
# COMPACT_ATOMS: atom_id res chain seq x y z
N TYR A 1 -39.87 -24.12 -42.42
CA TYR A 1 -39.79 -22.67 -42.20
C TYR A 1 -39.47 -22.46 -40.72
N ILE A 2 -38.19 -22.30 -40.39
CA ILE A 2 -37.72 -22.09 -39.01
C ILE A 2 -37.83 -20.59 -38.71
N PHE A 3 -38.52 -20.24 -37.63
CA PHE A 3 -38.87 -18.87 -37.29
C PHE A 3 -37.60 -18.02 -36.99
N PRO A 4 -37.48 -16.81 -37.58
CA PRO A 4 -36.31 -15.95 -37.43
C PRO A 4 -36.07 -15.44 -35.99
N GLU A 5 -37.06 -15.57 -35.09
CA GLU A 5 -36.95 -15.09 -33.71
C GLU A 5 -36.01 -15.94 -32.83
N PHE A 6 -35.82 -17.23 -33.13
CA PHE A 6 -34.94 -18.10 -32.33
C PHE A 6 -33.45 -17.87 -32.58
N VAL A 7 -33.08 -17.21 -33.68
CA VAL A 7 -31.68 -16.96 -34.06
C VAL A 7 -31.20 -15.57 -33.59
N LEU A 8 -32.12 -14.61 -33.45
CA LEU A 8 -31.81 -13.26 -32.96
C LEU A 8 -31.41 -13.24 -31.48
N CYS A 9 -32.01 -14.10 -30.66
CA CYS A 9 -31.74 -14.19 -29.23
C CYS A 9 -30.27 -14.57 -28.90
N PRO A 10 -29.68 -15.65 -29.44
CA PRO A 10 -28.28 -16.00 -29.16
C PRO A 10 -27.29 -14.97 -29.72
N ILE A 11 -27.60 -14.29 -30.83
CA ILE A 11 -26.73 -13.25 -31.41
C ILE A 11 -26.69 -12.01 -30.51
N LEU A 12 -27.84 -11.58 -29.97
CA LEU A 12 -27.91 -10.49 -29.00
C LEU A 12 -27.20 -10.86 -27.70
N PHE A 13 -27.30 -12.11 -27.24
CA PHE A 13 -26.61 -12.60 -26.05
C PHE A 13 -25.09 -12.64 -26.22
N LEU A 14 -24.59 -13.07 -27.39
CA LEU A 14 -23.16 -13.10 -27.72
C LEU A 14 -22.59 -11.68 -27.88
N SER A 15 -23.35 -10.76 -28.47
CA SER A 15 -23.02 -9.33 -28.55
C SER A 15 -22.90 -8.68 -27.16
N TYR A 16 -23.87 -8.94 -26.27
CA TYR A 16 -23.87 -8.42 -24.91
C TYR A 16 -22.73 -9.00 -24.06
N CYS A 17 -22.41 -10.29 -24.23
CA CYS A 17 -21.24 -10.91 -23.63
C CYS A 17 -19.94 -10.31 -24.15
N TYR A 18 -19.83 -10.04 -25.46
CA TYR A 18 -18.65 -9.43 -26.05
C TYR A 18 -18.37 -8.05 -25.45
N VAL A 19 -19.40 -7.21 -25.30
CA VAL A 19 -19.30 -5.88 -24.65
C VAL A 19 -18.87 -5.99 -23.18
N PHE A 20 -19.33 -7.00 -22.44
CA PHE A 20 -18.91 -7.25 -21.06
C PHE A 20 -17.45 -7.70 -20.95
N ILE A 21 -16.94 -8.45 -21.94
CA ILE A 21 -15.55 -8.93 -21.96
C ILE A 21 -14.55 -7.81 -22.30
N ILE A 22 -14.89 -6.87 -23.22
CA ILE A 22 -14.02 -5.73 -23.53
C ILE A 22 -14.05 -4.60 -22.48
N GLY A 23 -15.11 -4.52 -21.66
CA GLY A 23 -15.18 -3.56 -20.53
C GLY A 23 -14.39 -3.98 -19.29
N GLY A 24 -13.80 -5.18 -19.29
CA GLY A 24 -13.07 -5.76 -18.15
C GLY A 24 -11.55 -5.65 -18.21
N MET A 25 -11.00 -4.81 -19.08
CA MET A 25 -9.55 -4.65 -19.25
C MET A 25 -9.07 -3.25 -18.86
N GLU A 26 -9.41 -2.83 -17.65
CA GLU A 26 -8.59 -1.87 -16.90
C GLU A 26 -8.79 -2.15 -15.41
N SER A 27 -7.84 -2.85 -14.78
CA SER A 27 -7.78 -3.02 -13.33
C SER A 27 -7.31 -1.72 -12.66
N GLY A 28 -8.05 -0.64 -12.86
CA GLY A 28 -7.91 0.58 -12.10
C GLY A 28 -8.65 0.47 -10.77
N ILE A 29 -8.19 1.21 -9.75
CA ILE A 29 -8.96 1.42 -8.52
C ILE A 29 -10.19 2.27 -8.89
N ILE A 30 -11.33 1.64 -9.14
CA ILE A 30 -12.58 2.34 -9.47
C ILE A 30 -13.43 2.43 -8.19
N GLY A 31 -13.86 3.65 -7.82
CA GLY A 31 -14.79 3.86 -6.71
C GLY A 31 -14.17 3.94 -5.30
N GLY A 32 -12.88 4.24 -5.19
CA GLY A 32 -12.25 4.55 -3.90
C GLY A 32 -12.89 5.78 -3.23
N LYS A 33 -12.95 5.78 -1.90
CA LYS A 33 -13.39 6.92 -1.08
C LYS A 33 -12.35 7.22 -0.01
N ASP A 34 -12.33 8.46 0.45
CA ASP A 34 -11.45 8.87 1.54
C ASP A 34 -11.67 7.98 2.77
N ALA A 35 -10.56 7.48 3.33
CA ALA A 35 -10.62 6.75 4.58
C ALA A 35 -11.12 7.68 5.69
N LYS A 36 -11.88 7.16 6.65
CA LYS A 36 -12.24 7.93 7.84
C LYS A 36 -10.96 8.49 8.47
N PRO A 37 -10.89 9.78 8.83
CA PRO A 37 -9.69 10.39 9.39
C PRO A 37 -9.08 9.56 10.50
N HIS A 38 -7.77 9.32 10.40
CA HIS A 38 -6.95 8.57 11.37
C HIS A 38 -7.41 7.13 11.67
N SER A 39 -8.28 6.53 10.84
CA SER A 39 -8.77 5.15 11.04
C SER A 39 -7.77 4.05 10.64
N ARG A 40 -6.59 4.44 10.13
CA ARG A 40 -5.50 3.56 9.70
C ARG A 40 -4.18 4.04 10.33
N PRO A 41 -4.05 3.98 11.66
CA PRO A 41 -2.91 4.56 12.37
C PRO A 41 -1.57 3.90 12.01
N TYR A 42 -1.60 2.63 11.61
CA TYR A 42 -0.44 1.86 11.15
C TYR A 42 0.05 2.23 9.74
N MET A 43 -0.74 2.98 8.97
CA MET A 43 -0.36 3.38 7.62
C MET A 43 0.80 4.37 7.69
N ALA A 44 1.89 4.02 7.04
CA ALA A 44 3.11 4.82 7.01
C ALA A 44 3.32 5.44 5.64
N SER A 45 3.71 6.71 5.63
CA SER A 45 4.33 7.31 4.46
C SER A 45 5.83 7.36 4.66
N ILE A 46 6.57 6.74 3.75
CA ILE A 46 8.02 6.85 3.67
C ILE A 46 8.34 8.07 2.82
N GLN A 47 9.16 8.95 3.38
CA GLN A 47 9.56 10.20 2.73
C GLN A 47 11.07 10.30 2.63
N TYR A 48 11.53 10.82 1.49
CA TYR A 48 12.90 11.24 1.29
C TYR A 48 12.93 12.76 1.10
N LYS A 49 13.74 13.48 1.89
CA LYS A 49 13.80 14.96 1.85
C LYS A 49 12.41 15.62 1.95
N LYS A 50 11.53 15.09 2.81
CA LYS A 50 10.13 15.53 3.04
C LYS A 50 9.15 15.27 1.89
N TYR A 51 9.56 14.58 0.82
CA TYR A 51 8.67 14.18 -0.27
C TYR A 51 8.23 12.72 -0.10
N HIS A 52 6.93 12.46 -0.29
CA HIS A 52 6.41 11.10 -0.29
C HIS A 52 7.05 10.27 -1.41
N THR A 53 7.56 9.10 -1.05
CA THR A 53 8.22 8.18 -1.98
C THR A 53 7.48 6.86 -2.04
N CYS A 54 7.11 6.31 -0.89
CA CYS A 54 6.46 5.00 -0.82
C CYS A 54 5.49 4.91 0.36
N GLY A 55 4.58 3.94 0.27
CA GLY A 55 3.79 3.48 1.40
C GLY A 55 4.53 2.46 2.26
N GLY A 56 4.04 2.28 3.48
CA GLY A 56 4.50 1.23 4.37
C GLY A 56 3.50 0.98 5.50
N MET A 57 3.88 0.12 6.43
CA MET A 57 3.03 -0.28 7.54
C MET A 57 3.82 -0.51 8.82
N LEU A 58 3.40 0.12 9.92
CA LEU A 58 3.97 -0.12 11.23
C LEU A 58 3.51 -1.48 11.77
N ILE A 59 4.42 -2.47 11.75
CA ILE A 59 4.14 -3.85 12.16
C ILE A 59 4.60 -4.13 13.60
N ARG A 60 5.58 -3.36 14.08
CA ARG A 60 6.10 -3.36 15.46
C ARG A 60 6.45 -1.92 15.85
N GLU A 61 6.54 -1.66 17.15
CA GLU A 61 6.84 -0.33 17.71
C GLU A 61 8.06 0.35 17.08
N ASP A 62 9.04 -0.39 16.59
CA ASP A 62 10.26 0.16 15.98
C ASP A 62 10.52 -0.35 14.55
N TYR A 63 9.52 -1.00 13.91
CA TYR A 63 9.67 -1.52 12.53
C TYR A 63 8.48 -1.21 11.63
N VAL A 64 8.83 -0.63 10.47
CA VAL A 64 7.92 -0.41 9.35
C VAL A 64 8.25 -1.40 8.23
N LEU A 65 7.23 -2.09 7.76
CA LEU A 65 7.27 -2.96 6.59
C LEU A 65 6.99 -2.15 5.33
N THR A 66 7.77 -2.38 4.28
CA THR A 66 7.59 -1.76 2.96
C THR A 66 8.21 -2.65 1.88
N ALA A 67 8.16 -2.19 0.63
CA ALA A 67 8.77 -2.87 -0.50
C ALA A 67 10.26 -2.56 -0.60
N ALA A 68 11.07 -3.50 -1.06
CA ALA A 68 12.52 -3.32 -1.20
C ALA A 68 12.88 -2.37 -2.35
N HIS A 69 12.08 -2.31 -3.41
CA HIS A 69 12.25 -1.39 -4.53
C HIS A 69 12.05 0.08 -4.13
N CYS A 70 11.41 0.34 -2.98
CA CYS A 70 11.28 1.69 -2.44
C CYS A 70 12.62 2.32 -2.06
N TRP A 71 13.65 1.49 -1.86
CA TRP A 71 15.02 1.95 -1.74
C TRP A 71 15.73 1.81 -3.09
N ASN A 72 16.30 2.93 -3.57
CA ASN A 72 17.11 2.99 -4.77
C ASN A 72 18.37 3.79 -4.47
N GLU A 73 19.49 3.09 -4.34
CA GLU A 73 20.81 3.65 -4.05
C GLU A 73 21.31 4.65 -5.10
N ASN A 74 20.79 4.59 -6.34
CA ASN A 74 21.14 5.55 -7.40
C ASN A 74 20.30 6.84 -7.32
N ALA A 75 19.11 6.78 -6.70
CA ALA A 75 18.19 7.91 -6.59
C ALA A 75 18.30 8.63 -5.23
N PHE A 76 18.76 7.92 -4.19
CA PHE A 76 18.86 8.44 -2.84
C PHE A 76 20.32 8.51 -2.40
N SER A 77 20.76 9.69 -1.98
CA SER A 77 22.17 9.94 -1.64
C SER A 77 22.57 9.41 -0.27
N ASP A 78 21.60 9.21 0.63
CA ASP A 78 21.86 8.94 2.04
C ASP A 78 20.59 8.44 2.76
N GLN A 79 20.81 7.68 3.83
CA GLN A 79 19.76 7.18 4.71
C GLN A 79 19.19 8.27 5.62
N ASP A 80 19.99 9.28 5.98
CA ASP A 80 19.64 10.29 6.98
C ASP A 80 18.49 11.20 6.53
N ASN A 81 18.30 11.33 5.22
CA ASN A 81 17.17 12.04 4.62
C ASN A 81 15.88 11.22 4.55
N PHE A 82 15.86 9.96 5.02
CA PHE A 82 14.64 9.16 5.10
C PHE A 82 13.90 9.34 6.43
N GLU A 83 12.60 9.56 6.30
CA GLU A 83 11.67 9.65 7.43
C GLU A 83 10.42 8.82 7.17
N VAL A 84 9.82 8.32 8.25
CA VAL A 84 8.51 7.71 8.26
C VAL A 84 7.52 8.70 8.88
N VAL A 85 6.44 8.98 8.16
CA VAL A 85 5.31 9.76 8.67
C VAL A 85 4.16 8.81 9.03
N LEU A 86 3.78 8.81 10.30
CA LEU A 86 2.66 8.03 10.84
C LEU A 86 1.53 8.96 11.28
N GLY A 87 0.30 8.44 11.34
CA GLY A 87 -0.87 9.16 11.86
C GLY A 87 -1.43 10.24 10.93
N ALA A 88 -0.89 10.42 9.72
CA ALA A 88 -1.39 11.35 8.73
C ALA A 88 -2.73 10.90 8.15
N HIS A 89 -3.69 11.82 8.05
CA HIS A 89 -4.86 11.66 7.18
C HIS A 89 -4.65 12.38 5.85
N ASN A 90 -4.15 13.62 5.88
CA ASN A 90 -3.72 14.35 4.70
C ASN A 90 -2.23 14.71 4.78
N ILE A 91 -1.42 14.06 3.95
CA ILE A 91 0.03 14.21 3.98
C ILE A 91 0.57 15.57 3.53
N THR A 92 -0.25 16.33 2.80
CA THR A 92 0.10 17.69 2.35
C THR A 92 -0.14 18.74 3.42
N LYS A 93 -0.85 18.39 4.50
CA LYS A 93 -1.17 19.26 5.63
C LYS A 93 -0.40 18.84 6.87
N VAL A 94 0.00 19.81 7.68
CA VAL A 94 0.51 19.53 9.03
C VAL A 94 -0.66 19.25 9.95
N GLU A 95 -0.68 18.06 10.56
CA GLU A 95 -1.74 17.63 11.48
C GLU A 95 -1.15 17.29 12.85
N LYS A 96 -1.91 17.52 13.92
CA LYS A 96 -1.43 17.30 15.30
C LYS A 96 -1.07 15.83 15.59
N ASN A 97 -1.74 14.90 14.92
CA ASN A 97 -1.53 13.46 15.11
C ASN A 97 -0.38 12.91 14.24
N GLN A 98 0.23 13.73 13.39
CA GLN A 98 1.34 13.30 12.54
C GLN A 98 2.62 13.20 13.35
N GLN A 99 3.30 12.06 13.19
CA GLN A 99 4.61 11.83 13.76
C GLN A 99 5.59 11.62 12.62
N ARG A 100 6.67 12.41 12.60
CA ARG A 100 7.77 12.27 11.65
C ARG A 100 8.94 11.64 12.37
N ILE A 101 9.35 10.47 11.92
CA ILE A 101 10.29 9.62 12.63
C ILE A 101 11.46 9.30 11.71
N PRO A 102 12.71 9.58 12.10
CA PRO A 102 13.86 9.28 11.26
C PRO A 102 14.10 7.77 11.16
N VAL A 103 14.58 7.33 9.98
CA VAL A 103 14.94 5.94 9.72
C VAL A 103 16.35 5.67 10.26
N MET A 104 16.47 4.70 11.16
CA MET A 104 17.75 4.30 11.77
C MET A 104 18.50 3.26 10.95
N LYS A 105 17.75 2.35 10.29
CA LYS A 105 18.36 1.28 9.49
C LYS A 105 17.42 0.81 8.42
N ILE A 106 17.96 0.60 7.23
CA ILE A 106 17.29 -0.04 6.11
C ILE A 106 17.75 -1.50 6.01
N ILE A 107 16.79 -2.42 5.95
CA ILE A 107 17.04 -3.86 5.91
C ILE A 107 16.24 -4.46 4.76
N GLN A 108 16.85 -4.51 3.58
CA GLN A 108 16.28 -5.20 2.42
C GLN A 108 16.41 -6.71 2.59
N HIS A 109 15.48 -7.46 2.00
CA HIS A 109 15.62 -8.90 1.92
C HIS A 109 16.87 -9.29 1.13
N SER A 110 17.67 -10.24 1.63
CA SER A 110 18.97 -10.61 1.06
C SER A 110 18.89 -11.13 -0.39
N MET A 111 17.75 -11.70 -0.75
CA MET A 111 17.48 -12.23 -2.09
C MET A 111 16.89 -11.20 -3.06
N PHE A 112 16.54 -10.00 -2.60
CA PHE A 112 16.08 -8.94 -3.50
C PHE A 112 17.23 -8.49 -4.40
N LYS A 113 16.96 -8.34 -5.70
CA LYS A 113 17.93 -7.88 -6.69
C LYS A 113 17.34 -6.69 -7.43
N GLN A 114 17.94 -5.52 -7.26
CA GLN A 114 17.58 -4.34 -8.03
C GLN A 114 18.18 -4.48 -9.44
N ASN A 115 17.40 -5.04 -10.37
CA ASN A 115 17.83 -5.27 -11.75
C ASN A 115 16.99 -4.47 -12.75
N LYS A 116 17.52 -4.29 -13.96
CA LYS A 116 16.83 -3.60 -15.06
C LYS A 116 15.66 -4.43 -15.64
N GLU A 117 15.65 -5.72 -15.36
CA GLU A 117 14.67 -6.69 -15.85
C GLU A 117 13.33 -6.62 -15.08
N LYS A 118 13.21 -5.76 -14.06
CA LYS A 118 12.02 -5.58 -13.21
C LYS A 118 11.60 -6.87 -12.51
N ASP A 119 12.56 -7.67 -12.06
CA ASP A 119 12.28 -8.78 -11.15
C ASP A 119 11.96 -8.22 -9.76
N TYR A 120 10.71 -8.42 -9.30
CA TYR A 120 10.25 -8.02 -7.97
C TYR A 120 10.22 -9.21 -6.99
N SER A 121 10.98 -10.27 -7.27
CA SER A 121 11.15 -11.38 -6.33
C SER A 121 11.77 -10.88 -5.03
N TYR A 122 11.16 -11.27 -3.91
CA TYR A 122 11.57 -10.87 -2.55
C TYR A 122 11.56 -9.35 -2.33
N ASP A 123 10.62 -8.64 -2.95
CA ASP A 123 10.43 -7.19 -2.81
C ASP A 123 9.84 -6.79 -1.44
N ILE A 124 10.60 -7.09 -0.39
CA ILE A 124 10.25 -6.84 1.00
C ILE A 124 11.43 -6.22 1.75
N MET A 125 11.14 -5.18 2.53
CA MET A 125 12.13 -4.42 3.27
C MET A 125 11.57 -3.97 4.61
N LEU A 126 12.43 -3.97 5.62
CA LEU A 126 12.15 -3.46 6.94
C LEU A 126 12.93 -2.17 7.18
N LEU A 127 12.23 -1.16 7.67
CA LEU A 127 12.82 0.06 8.19
C LEU A 127 12.79 0.01 9.71
N LYS A 128 13.97 0.04 10.34
CA LYS A 128 14.07 0.29 11.77
C LYS A 128 13.96 1.78 12.01
N VAL A 129 13.04 2.19 12.87
CA VAL A 129 12.78 3.59 13.20
C VAL A 129 12.89 3.79 14.71
N PHE A 130 13.02 5.04 15.16
CA PHE A 130 12.81 5.34 16.57
C PHE A 130 11.35 5.03 16.95
N SER A 131 11.13 4.56 18.17
CA SER A 131 9.76 4.25 18.62
C SER A 131 8.87 5.51 18.53
N PRO A 132 7.69 5.43 17.88
CA PRO A 132 6.72 6.51 17.85
C PRO A 132 6.26 6.88 19.26
N SER A 133 5.75 8.11 19.42
CA SER A 133 5.09 8.50 20.65
C SER A 133 3.78 7.71 20.84
N PRO A 134 3.35 7.49 22.11
CA PRO A 134 2.14 6.75 22.43
C PRO A 134 0.93 7.30 21.66
N GLY A 135 0.20 6.43 20.95
CA GLY A 135 -0.97 6.82 20.14
C GLY A 135 -1.03 6.21 18.74
N VAL A 136 0.07 5.61 18.25
CA VAL A 136 0.05 4.83 17.00
C VAL A 136 -0.28 3.38 17.30
N THR A 137 -1.38 2.87 16.76
CA THR A 137 -1.73 1.45 16.87
C THR A 137 -1.01 0.64 15.80
N LEU A 138 -0.34 -0.45 16.19
CA LEU A 138 0.32 -1.37 15.28
C LEU A 138 -0.71 -2.12 14.45
N LEU A 139 -0.36 -2.49 13.22
CA LEU A 139 -1.23 -3.39 12.45
C LEU A 139 -1.45 -4.70 13.23
N CYS A 140 -0.36 -5.26 13.78
CA CYS A 140 -0.41 -6.53 14.48
C CYS A 140 -1.42 -6.49 15.64
N THR A 141 -1.42 -5.41 16.43
CA THR A 141 -2.40 -5.22 17.51
C THR A 141 -3.84 -5.10 17.00
N LEU A 142 -4.07 -4.50 15.83
CA LEU A 142 -5.42 -4.43 15.24
C LEU A 142 -5.89 -5.78 14.71
N LEU A 143 -5.00 -6.58 14.12
CA LEU A 143 -5.31 -7.93 13.66
C LEU A 143 -5.71 -8.82 14.85
N PHE A 144 -4.90 -8.83 15.92
CA PHE A 144 -5.24 -9.55 17.16
C PHE A 144 -6.57 -9.05 17.75
N ALA A 145 -6.81 -7.73 17.79
CA ALA A 145 -8.07 -7.19 18.28
C ALA A 145 -9.28 -7.56 17.40
N ALA A 146 -9.08 -7.69 16.08
CA ALA A 146 -10.13 -8.14 15.16
C ALA A 146 -10.44 -9.63 15.34
N GLU A 147 -9.42 -10.48 15.54
CA GLU A 147 -9.58 -11.91 15.85
C GLU A 147 -10.35 -12.13 17.16
N LEU A 148 -10.08 -11.33 18.19
CA LEU A 148 -10.85 -11.38 19.44
C LEU A 148 -12.31 -10.94 19.27
N ARG A 149 -12.61 -10.01 18.35
CA ARG A 149 -14.00 -9.62 18.02
C ARG A 149 -14.74 -10.67 17.19
N TYR A 150 -14.02 -11.48 16.42
CA TYR A 150 -14.62 -12.53 15.61
C TYR A 150 -14.85 -13.83 16.39
N SER A 151 -14.18 -13.98 17.54
CA SER A 151 -14.27 -15.16 18.40
C SER A 151 -15.25 -15.01 19.58
N GLY A 152 -16.09 -13.98 19.57
CA GLY A 152 -17.02 -13.63 20.65
C GLY A 152 -18.45 -13.48 20.18
#